data_AF-A0A3B8LRQ8-F1
#
_entry.id   AF-A0A3B8LRQ8-F1
#
_cell.length_a   1.000
_cell.length_b   1.000
_cell.length_c   1.000
_cell.angle_alpha   90.00
_cell.angle_beta   90.00
_cell.angle_gamma   90.00
#
_symmetry.space_group_name_H-M   'P 1'
#
loop_
_entity.id
_entity.type
_entity.pdbx_description
1 polymer ?
#
loop_
_entity_poly.entity_id
_entity_poly.type
_entity_poly.pdbx_seq_one_letter_code
_entity_poly.pdbx_strand_id
1 'polypeptide(L)'
;QPAGAEINVRDYGAKGDNVTDDTASIRAAVAAAQRAYTLTRSSVPGGHGGIPSRPEIVFPSGRYLITEAIYIAGGVVRGKGEALLIQKHPDKDLITSQNAWRMTISGLTFVGGRNQLQLSNANDDGGFIQISECRFYGAAAVAVVMGKGSNSTQLKIRDCVFVEPEQALVSYTDETNVTDCWITSSRKMKNKAVIENRGGRMVLEKILGVPRVNGTDQRWIDVYFGNLTCRNFRFGGEGGGFTPVVNFVKYIPEPASFGLGPSIVLEGCQIYAGGNSKRRCAVSCEEIPNGITMRECALSVPAVHLSDRIDLQTYFLGARSSMLHFRLRQNRSDRQYDLPRRLQQPIVGKPTK
;
A
#
# COMPACT_ATOMS: atom_id res chain seq x y z
N GLN A 1 35.24 -11.53 7.44
CA GLN A 1 34.24 -11.37 8.52
C GLN A 1 33.23 -12.50 8.34
N PRO A 2 33.16 -13.48 9.26
CA PRO A 2 32.20 -14.57 9.17
C PRO A 2 30.80 -14.07 9.58
N ALA A 3 29.75 -14.71 9.06
CA ALA A 3 28.31 -14.55 9.33
C ALA A 3 27.92 -13.35 10.22
N GLY A 4 27.29 -12.33 9.62
CA GLY A 4 26.94 -11.07 10.28
C GLY A 4 26.29 -11.28 11.65
N ALA A 5 26.86 -10.66 12.68
CA ALA A 5 26.39 -10.77 14.05
C ALA A 5 24.89 -10.45 14.13
N GLU A 6 24.08 -11.40 14.57
CA GLU A 6 22.69 -11.15 14.94
C GLU A 6 22.67 -10.45 16.30
N ILE A 7 21.87 -9.40 16.45
CA ILE A 7 21.57 -8.76 17.73
C ILE A 7 20.20 -9.24 18.20
N ASN A 8 20.20 -10.12 19.21
CA ASN A 8 18.97 -10.63 19.82
C ASN A 8 18.48 -9.66 20.90
N VAL A 9 17.22 -9.21 20.81
CA VAL A 9 16.65 -8.27 21.79
C VAL A 9 16.67 -8.80 23.24
N ARG A 10 16.70 -10.12 23.44
CA ARG A 10 16.80 -10.74 24.77
C ARG A 10 18.16 -10.53 25.43
N ASP A 11 19.24 -10.42 24.65
CA ASP A 11 20.58 -10.14 25.18
C ASP A 11 20.67 -8.73 25.79
N TYR A 12 19.68 -7.89 25.50
CA TYR A 12 19.52 -6.53 26.02
C TYR A 12 18.40 -6.43 27.08
N GLY A 13 17.90 -7.58 27.56
CA GLY A 13 16.96 -7.68 28.68
C GLY A 13 15.48 -7.74 28.31
N ALA A 14 15.12 -7.78 27.01
CA ALA A 14 13.73 -7.92 26.61
C ALA A 14 13.23 -9.32 27.01
N LYS A 15 12.07 -9.40 27.68
CA LYS A 15 11.51 -10.66 28.16
C LYS A 15 10.56 -11.29 27.14
N GLY A 16 9.70 -10.49 26.51
CA GLY A 16 8.69 -11.00 25.59
C GLY A 16 7.63 -11.84 26.32
N ASP A 17 7.22 -11.42 27.52
CA ASP A 17 6.30 -12.13 28.42
C ASP A 17 4.88 -11.52 28.47
N ASN A 18 4.60 -10.50 27.63
CA ASN A 18 3.35 -9.73 27.60
C ASN A 18 3.01 -8.96 28.89
N VAL A 19 3.98 -8.81 29.81
CA VAL A 19 3.78 -8.12 31.11
C VAL A 19 4.84 -7.03 31.28
N THR A 20 6.10 -7.39 31.06
CA THR A 20 7.25 -6.49 31.15
C THR A 20 7.19 -5.51 29.97
N ASP A 21 7.41 -4.22 30.26
CA ASP A 21 7.62 -3.22 29.22
C ASP A 21 9.02 -3.39 28.62
N ASP A 22 9.09 -3.98 27.43
CA ASP A 22 10.32 -4.31 26.73
C ASP A 22 10.90 -3.11 25.95
N THR A 23 10.26 -1.93 26.01
CA THR A 23 10.63 -0.75 25.23
C THR A 23 12.11 -0.38 25.38
N ALA A 24 12.61 -0.29 26.62
CA ALA A 24 13.98 0.15 26.90
C ALA A 24 15.01 -0.87 26.37
N SER A 25 14.75 -2.16 26.60
CA SER A 25 15.62 -3.24 26.15
C SER A 25 15.68 -3.35 24.62
N ILE A 26 14.54 -3.23 23.94
CA ILE A 26 14.48 -3.24 22.48
C ILE A 26 15.23 -2.02 21.92
N ARG A 27 15.06 -0.82 22.51
CA ARG A 27 15.81 0.38 22.11
C ARG A 27 17.32 0.20 22.29
N ALA A 28 17.75 -0.47 23.36
CA ALA A 28 19.16 -0.74 23.58
C ALA A 28 19.76 -1.67 22.50
N ALA A 29 19.03 -2.73 22.13
CA ALA A 29 19.41 -3.64 21.04
C ALA A 29 19.48 -2.90 19.69
N VAL A 30 18.45 -2.09 19.37
CA VAL A 30 18.43 -1.27 18.15
C VAL A 30 19.60 -0.28 18.12
N ALA A 31 19.88 0.40 19.23
CA ALA A 31 20.99 1.34 19.33
C ALA A 31 22.34 0.64 19.10
N ALA A 32 22.51 -0.60 19.56
CA ALA A 32 23.71 -1.38 19.29
C ALA A 32 23.85 -1.72 17.80
N ALA A 33 22.77 -2.13 17.14
CA ALA A 33 22.77 -2.36 15.69
C ALA A 33 23.09 -1.09 14.89
N GLN A 34 22.54 0.06 15.31
CA GLN A 34 22.79 1.34 14.68
C GLN A 34 24.23 1.84 14.89
N ARG A 35 24.83 1.61 16.06
CA ARG A 35 26.26 1.94 16.30
C ARG A 35 27.21 1.10 15.46
N ALA A 36 26.82 -0.13 15.12
CA ALA A 36 27.59 -1.02 14.25
C ALA A 36 27.36 -0.76 12.75
N TYR A 37 26.60 0.29 12.40
CA TYR A 37 26.38 0.67 11.02
C TYR A 37 27.67 1.10 10.33
N THR A 38 27.93 0.52 9.17
CA THR A 38 29.00 0.94 8.25
C THR A 38 28.42 1.16 6.86
N LEU A 39 28.98 2.11 6.12
CA LEU A 39 28.61 2.38 4.73
C LEU A 39 29.86 2.26 3.86
N THR A 40 30.01 1.10 3.22
CA THR A 40 31.13 0.89 2.30
C THR A 40 30.78 1.51 0.95
N ARG A 41 31.60 2.45 0.47
CA ARG A 41 31.48 2.96 -0.89
C ARG A 41 32.04 1.90 -1.84
N SER A 42 31.21 1.43 -2.78
CA SER A 42 31.70 0.61 -3.88
C SER A 42 32.51 1.48 -4.83
N SER A 43 33.67 1.01 -5.28
CA SER A 43 34.52 1.68 -6.27
C SER A 43 34.11 1.38 -7.72
N VAL A 44 32.95 0.76 -7.94
CA VAL A 44 32.45 0.45 -9.27
C VAL A 44 32.28 1.74 -10.08
N PRO A 45 32.93 1.89 -11.25
CA PRO A 45 32.76 3.06 -12.11
C PRO A 45 31.28 3.26 -12.48
N GLY A 46 30.74 4.45 -12.23
CA GLY A 46 29.31 4.74 -12.42
C GLY A 46 28.37 4.17 -11.35
N GLY A 47 28.92 3.54 -10.30
CA GLY A 47 28.15 2.99 -9.19
C GLY A 47 27.60 4.08 -8.28
N HIS A 48 26.33 4.41 -8.44
CA HIS A 48 25.57 5.18 -7.47
C HIS A 48 25.11 4.25 -6.34
N GLY A 49 25.73 4.34 -5.16
CA GLY A 49 25.21 3.68 -3.95
C GLY A 49 26.28 3.16 -3.00
N GLY A 50 26.19 3.55 -1.72
CA GLY A 50 26.91 2.87 -0.66
C GLY A 50 26.26 1.53 -0.33
N ILE A 51 27.06 0.56 0.13
CA ILE A 51 26.61 -0.75 0.61
C ILE A 51 26.48 -0.64 2.14
N PRO A 52 25.26 -0.46 2.68
CA PRO A 52 25.08 -0.39 4.13
C PRO A 52 25.23 -1.78 4.74
N SER A 53 26.02 -1.88 5.80
CA SER A 53 26.12 -3.07 6.63
C SER A 53 25.78 -2.71 8.08
N ARG A 54 24.94 -3.53 8.72
CA ARG A 54 24.63 -3.47 10.15
C ARG A 54 24.15 -4.85 10.61
N PRO A 55 24.35 -5.20 11.89
CA PRO A 55 23.75 -6.38 12.51
C PRO A 55 22.24 -6.46 12.27
N GLU A 56 21.74 -7.67 12.07
CA GLU A 56 20.30 -7.91 12.06
C GLU A 56 19.74 -7.80 13.48
N ILE A 57 18.58 -7.15 13.63
CA ILE A 57 17.85 -7.12 14.90
C ILE A 57 16.87 -8.29 14.91
N VAL A 58 17.03 -9.21 15.86
CA VAL A 58 16.27 -10.44 15.97
C VAL A 58 15.35 -10.42 17.19
N PHE A 59 14.08 -10.72 16.94
CA PHE A 59 13.06 -10.99 17.95
C PHE A 59 12.78 -12.49 17.99
N PRO A 60 13.25 -13.22 19.03
CA PRO A 60 12.80 -14.60 19.28
C PRO A 60 11.29 -14.71 19.46
N SER A 61 10.76 -15.93 19.48
CA SER A 61 9.35 -16.16 19.80
C SER A 61 9.03 -15.59 21.19
N GLY A 62 7.95 -14.82 21.29
CA GLY A 62 7.62 -14.06 22.48
C GLY A 62 6.65 -12.92 22.21
N ARG A 63 6.12 -12.35 23.28
CA ARG A 63 5.11 -11.27 23.26
C ARG A 63 5.71 -10.02 23.88
N TYR A 64 6.30 -9.18 23.05
CA TYR A 64 7.02 -7.98 23.45
C TYR A 64 6.06 -6.81 23.59
N LEU A 65 5.75 -6.44 24.83
CA LEU A 65 4.92 -5.28 25.13
C LEU A 65 5.78 -4.01 25.08
N ILE A 66 5.33 -3.00 24.35
CA ILE A 66 5.96 -1.68 24.30
C ILE A 66 4.97 -0.59 24.70
N THR A 67 5.49 0.50 25.28
CA THR A 67 4.71 1.69 25.69
C THR A 67 5.12 2.94 24.93
N GLU A 68 6.20 2.87 24.16
CA GLU A 68 6.65 3.92 23.24
C GLU A 68 7.08 3.32 21.90
N ALA A 69 7.01 4.14 20.85
CA ALA A 69 7.50 3.75 19.54
C ALA A 69 9.01 3.44 19.54
N ILE A 70 9.41 2.47 18.72
CA ILE A 70 10.80 2.06 18.51
C ILE A 70 11.29 2.65 17.17
N TYR A 71 12.27 3.55 17.24
CA TYR A 71 12.88 4.12 16.05
C TYR A 71 13.95 3.18 15.48
N ILE A 72 13.83 2.81 14.20
CA ILE A 72 14.82 1.95 13.50
C ILE A 72 15.22 2.63 12.19
N ALA A 73 16.48 3.06 12.07
CA ALA A 73 17.00 3.80 10.90
C ALA A 73 17.21 2.95 9.62
N GLY A 74 16.65 1.74 9.54
CA GLY A 74 16.83 0.78 8.45
C GLY A 74 17.54 -0.51 8.88
N GLY A 75 17.75 -1.43 7.95
CA GLY A 75 18.43 -2.72 8.18
C GLY A 75 17.48 -3.89 8.16
N VAL A 76 17.93 -5.01 8.71
CA VAL A 76 17.11 -6.22 8.79
C VAL A 76 16.55 -6.35 10.19
N VAL A 77 15.23 -6.46 10.27
CA VAL A 77 14.47 -6.72 11.50
C VAL A 77 13.68 -8.00 11.29
N ARG A 78 13.93 -9.02 12.11
CA ARG A 78 13.35 -10.35 11.91
C ARG A 78 12.72 -10.89 13.19
N GLY A 79 11.47 -11.31 13.08
CA GLY A 79 10.80 -12.19 14.03
C GLY A 79 11.11 -13.65 13.73
N LYS A 80 11.40 -14.44 14.76
CA LYS A 80 11.55 -15.89 14.69
C LYS A 80 10.37 -16.54 15.41
N GLY A 81 9.69 -17.49 14.76
CA GLY A 81 8.50 -18.12 15.32
C GLY A 81 7.35 -17.12 15.50
N GLU A 82 6.66 -17.17 16.65
CA GLU A 82 5.58 -16.24 16.98
C GLU A 82 6.11 -15.04 17.78
N ALA A 83 6.87 -14.18 17.12
CA ALA A 83 7.36 -12.92 17.69
C ALA A 83 6.32 -11.81 17.51
N LEU A 84 5.68 -11.39 18.60
CA LEU A 84 4.65 -10.35 18.62
C LEU A 84 5.23 -9.07 19.21
N LEU A 85 5.12 -7.96 18.49
CA LEU A 85 5.33 -6.61 19.01
C LEU A 85 3.97 -5.96 19.27
N ILE A 86 3.69 -5.69 20.53
CA ILE A 86 2.37 -5.28 21.03
C ILE A 86 2.47 -3.87 21.59
N GLN A 87 1.76 -2.93 20.99
CA GLN A 87 1.69 -1.57 21.52
C GLN A 87 0.56 -1.45 22.55
N LYS A 88 0.92 -1.01 23.76
CA LYS A 88 -0.03 -0.80 24.87
C LYS A 88 -1.00 0.34 24.58
N HIS A 89 -0.55 1.38 23.87
CA HIS A 89 -1.29 2.62 23.68
C HIS A 89 -1.82 2.76 22.24
N PRO A 90 -3.14 2.81 22.00
CA PRO A 90 -3.71 2.83 20.65
C PRO A 90 -3.39 4.11 19.86
N ASP A 91 -2.93 5.16 20.53
CA ASP A 91 -2.53 6.45 19.97
C ASP A 91 -1.03 6.54 19.65
N LYS A 92 -0.23 5.52 20.00
CA LYS A 92 1.21 5.47 19.70
C LYS A 92 1.56 4.50 18.60
N ASP A 93 2.60 4.82 17.85
CA ASP A 93 3.10 3.97 16.77
C ASP A 93 3.96 2.81 17.33
N LEU A 94 4.20 1.76 16.54
CA LEU A 94 5.08 0.64 16.94
C LEU A 94 6.52 0.87 16.48
N ILE A 95 6.76 0.80 15.17
CA ILE A 95 8.08 1.07 14.57
C ILE A 95 8.01 2.34 13.74
N THR A 96 8.96 3.24 13.97
CA THR A 96 9.12 4.45 13.17
C THR A 96 10.48 4.47 12.48
N SER A 97 10.54 5.08 11.30
CA SER A 97 11.78 5.37 10.62
C SER A 97 11.62 6.61 9.75
N GLN A 98 12.60 7.52 9.82
CA GLN A 98 12.71 8.65 8.90
C GLN A 98 13.83 8.45 7.86
N ASN A 99 14.53 7.30 7.95
CA ASN A 99 15.68 6.94 7.11
C ASN A 99 15.49 5.53 6.51
N ALA A 100 14.26 5.16 6.16
CA ALA A 100 13.93 3.86 5.59
C ALA A 100 14.48 3.74 4.15
N TRP A 101 15.75 3.35 4.00
CA TRP A 101 16.41 3.22 2.70
C TRP A 101 16.62 1.76 2.28
N ARG A 102 17.49 1.01 2.97
CA ARG A 102 17.69 -0.44 2.77
C ARG A 102 17.16 -1.17 3.99
N MET A 103 15.87 -1.52 3.96
CA MET A 103 15.17 -2.05 5.12
C MET A 103 14.39 -3.31 4.76
N THR A 104 14.57 -4.36 5.56
CA THR A 104 13.78 -5.59 5.51
C THR A 104 13.15 -5.82 6.88
N ILE A 105 11.83 -6.01 6.91
CA ILE A 105 11.10 -6.39 8.11
C ILE A 105 10.38 -7.69 7.83
N SER A 106 10.66 -8.75 8.59
CA SER A 106 10.06 -10.06 8.33
C SER A 106 9.68 -10.84 9.58
N GLY A 107 8.70 -11.74 9.44
CA GLY A 107 8.34 -12.73 10.47
C GLY A 107 7.74 -12.16 11.75
N LEU A 108 7.40 -10.87 11.79
CA LEU A 108 6.85 -10.20 12.96
C LEU A 108 5.33 -10.12 12.91
N THR A 109 4.71 -10.22 14.09
CA THR A 109 3.30 -9.90 14.28
C THR A 109 3.17 -8.58 15.03
N PHE A 110 2.55 -7.59 14.41
CA PHE A 110 2.28 -6.26 14.97
C PHE A 110 0.84 -6.22 15.51
N VAL A 111 0.67 -5.78 16.76
CA VAL A 111 -0.64 -5.77 17.44
C VAL A 111 -0.93 -4.40 18.04
N GLY A 112 -2.10 -3.85 17.69
CA GLY A 112 -2.57 -2.56 18.20
C GLY A 112 -1.75 -1.38 17.68
N GLY A 113 -1.74 -0.30 18.47
CA GLY A 113 -1.10 0.98 18.15
C GLY A 113 -1.82 1.78 17.08
N ARG A 114 -1.35 3.02 16.88
CA ARG A 114 -1.88 3.95 15.88
C ARG A 114 -1.41 3.54 14.49
N ASN A 115 -0.12 3.75 14.19
CA ASN A 115 0.53 3.16 13.02
C ASN A 115 1.49 2.03 13.42
N GLN A 116 1.46 0.91 12.69
CA GLN A 116 2.33 -0.22 13.04
C GLN A 116 3.73 -0.06 12.44
N LEU A 117 3.81 0.29 11.17
CA LEU A 117 5.05 0.69 10.51
C LEU A 117 4.88 2.10 9.95
N GLN A 118 5.47 3.10 10.60
CA GLN A 118 5.52 4.48 10.11
C GLN A 118 6.91 4.74 9.52
N LEU A 119 7.06 4.50 8.23
CA LEU A 119 8.34 4.57 7.54
C LEU A 119 8.36 5.78 6.60
N SER A 120 9.51 6.44 6.48
CA SER A 120 9.78 7.44 5.47
C SER A 120 11.28 7.55 5.20
N ASN A 121 11.62 8.21 4.11
CA ASN A 121 12.99 8.62 3.80
C ASN A 121 12.99 9.98 3.07
N ALA A 122 14.19 10.52 2.84
CA ALA A 122 14.38 11.85 2.29
C ALA A 122 14.44 11.88 0.74
N ASN A 123 13.65 11.03 0.07
CA ASN A 123 13.74 10.76 -1.37
C ASN A 123 15.13 10.20 -1.73
N ASP A 124 15.52 9.13 -1.04
CA ASP A 124 16.82 8.50 -1.25
C ASP A 124 16.83 7.79 -2.61
N ASP A 125 17.63 8.28 -3.56
CA ASP A 125 17.82 7.70 -4.89
C ASP A 125 18.22 6.21 -4.77
N GLY A 126 17.25 5.31 -4.98
CA GLY A 126 17.42 3.87 -4.82
C GLY A 126 16.95 3.29 -3.48
N GLY A 127 15.92 3.86 -2.86
CA GLY A 127 15.22 3.26 -1.73
C GLY A 127 14.64 1.88 -2.04
N PHE A 128 14.84 0.93 -1.12
CA PHE A 128 14.33 -0.43 -1.20
C PHE A 128 13.90 -0.92 0.18
N ILE A 129 12.58 -1.02 0.37
CA ILE A 129 11.97 -1.54 1.59
C ILE A 129 11.22 -2.82 1.25
N GLN A 130 11.50 -3.88 2.01
CA GLN A 130 10.77 -5.15 1.93
C GLN A 130 10.11 -5.48 3.28
N ILE A 131 8.84 -5.83 3.23
CA ILE A 131 8.06 -6.33 4.36
C ILE A 131 7.53 -7.71 3.95
N SER A 132 7.89 -8.77 4.66
CA SER A 132 7.51 -10.12 4.27
C SER A 132 7.14 -11.03 5.42
N GLU A 133 6.14 -11.89 5.24
CA GLU A 133 5.77 -12.91 6.24
C GLU A 133 5.38 -12.27 7.59
N CYS A 134 4.85 -11.04 7.54
CA CYS A 134 4.41 -10.28 8.70
C CYS A 134 2.89 -10.36 8.87
N ARG A 135 2.42 -10.13 10.09
CA ARG A 135 0.99 -10.04 10.40
C ARG A 135 0.68 -8.72 11.11
N PHE A 136 -0.41 -8.08 10.73
CA PHE A 136 -0.81 -6.75 11.19
C PHE A 136 -2.22 -6.82 11.77
N TYR A 137 -2.35 -6.69 13.09
CA TYR A 137 -3.63 -6.81 13.80
C TYR A 137 -4.05 -5.48 14.41
N GLY A 138 -5.18 -4.94 13.95
CA GLY A 138 -5.91 -3.89 14.64
C GLY A 138 -5.20 -2.54 14.78
N ALA A 139 -4.45 -2.11 13.77
CA ALA A 139 -3.93 -0.73 13.73
C ALA A 139 -5.09 0.28 13.82
N ALA A 140 -5.03 1.20 14.77
CA ALA A 140 -6.05 2.22 14.99
C ALA A 140 -6.05 3.30 13.89
N ALA A 141 -4.95 3.43 13.15
CA ALA A 141 -4.87 4.21 11.91
C ALA A 141 -4.37 3.32 10.76
N VAL A 142 -3.06 3.25 10.50
CA VAL A 142 -2.54 2.56 9.31
C VAL A 142 -1.55 1.46 9.69
N ALA A 143 -1.71 0.26 9.15
CA ALA A 143 -0.75 -0.83 9.38
C ALA A 143 0.63 -0.49 8.80
N VAL A 144 0.70 -0.04 7.53
CA VAL A 144 1.95 0.38 6.89
C VAL A 144 1.80 1.75 6.24
N VAL A 145 2.68 2.69 6.61
CA VAL A 145 2.80 4.00 6.00
C VAL A 145 4.18 4.13 5.38
N MET A 146 4.24 4.49 4.10
CA MET A 146 5.40 5.13 3.50
C MET A 146 5.09 6.62 3.34
N GLY A 147 5.72 7.45 4.17
CA GLY A 147 5.39 8.86 4.33
C GLY A 147 5.69 9.71 3.09
N LYS A 148 5.00 10.85 2.99
CA LYS A 148 5.23 11.86 1.94
C LYS A 148 6.71 12.25 1.87
N GLY A 149 7.24 12.38 0.66
CA GLY A 149 8.66 12.67 0.43
C GLY A 149 9.51 11.41 0.24
N SER A 150 8.97 10.21 0.47
CA SER A 150 9.68 8.94 0.24
C SER A 150 9.66 8.50 -1.23
N ASN A 151 9.86 9.45 -2.15
CA ASN A 151 10.00 9.19 -3.59
C ASN A 151 11.30 8.42 -3.87
N SER A 152 11.58 8.05 -5.11
CA SER A 152 12.75 7.23 -5.52
C SER A 152 12.91 5.92 -4.77
N THR A 153 11.79 5.37 -4.30
CA THR A 153 11.74 4.21 -3.42
C THR A 153 10.88 3.11 -4.00
N GLN A 154 11.36 1.87 -3.91
CA GLN A 154 10.56 0.67 -4.12
C GLN A 154 10.14 0.06 -2.78
N LEU A 155 8.83 -0.07 -2.58
CA LEU A 155 8.22 -0.80 -1.46
C LEU A 155 7.70 -2.16 -1.96
N LYS A 156 8.10 -3.24 -1.29
CA LYS A 156 7.57 -4.59 -1.50
C LYS A 156 6.94 -5.13 -0.23
N ILE A 157 5.67 -5.54 -0.30
CA ILE A 157 4.95 -6.24 0.75
C ILE A 157 4.52 -7.60 0.21
N ARG A 158 4.93 -8.70 0.84
CA ARG A 158 4.60 -10.05 0.36
C ARG A 158 4.28 -11.02 1.48
N ASP A 159 3.42 -12.00 1.21
CA ASP A 159 3.13 -13.09 2.15
C ASP A 159 2.63 -12.59 3.53
N CYS A 160 1.93 -11.45 3.54
CA CYS A 160 1.50 -10.76 4.76
C CYS A 160 0.00 -10.95 5.02
N VAL A 161 -0.39 -10.82 6.29
CA VAL A 161 -1.79 -10.85 6.72
C VAL A 161 -2.15 -9.55 7.42
N PHE A 162 -3.22 -8.90 6.98
CA PHE A 162 -3.78 -7.70 7.60
C PHE A 162 -5.16 -8.02 8.16
N VAL A 163 -5.36 -7.83 9.46
CA VAL A 163 -6.63 -8.11 10.13
C VAL A 163 -7.14 -6.86 10.84
N GLU A 164 -8.20 -6.32 10.26
CA GLU A 164 -8.96 -5.19 10.77
C GLU A 164 -8.13 -3.94 11.14
N PRO A 165 -7.08 -3.54 10.40
CA PRO A 165 -6.56 -2.18 10.53
C PRO A 165 -7.59 -1.18 9.99
N GLU A 166 -7.60 0.06 10.49
CA GLU A 166 -8.41 1.10 9.84
C GLU A 166 -7.98 1.35 8.40
N GLN A 167 -6.68 1.27 8.09
CA GLN A 167 -6.15 1.19 6.72
C GLN A 167 -4.97 0.22 6.69
N ALA A 168 -4.87 -0.61 5.65
CA ALA A 168 -3.75 -1.53 5.50
C ALA A 168 -2.48 -0.79 5.03
N LEU A 169 -2.63 0.15 4.09
CA LEU A 169 -1.48 0.78 3.43
C LEU A 169 -1.78 2.21 2.98
N VAL A 170 -0.84 3.12 3.25
CA VAL A 170 -0.76 4.43 2.60
C VAL A 170 0.66 4.59 2.06
N SER A 171 0.80 4.75 0.73
CA SER A 171 2.13 4.80 0.10
C SER A 171 2.33 6.02 -0.79
N TYR A 172 3.45 6.71 -0.59
CA TYR A 172 3.95 7.81 -1.41
C TYR A 172 5.15 7.42 -2.28
N THR A 173 5.50 6.14 -2.36
CA THR A 173 6.70 5.68 -3.08
C THR A 173 6.51 5.66 -4.60
N ASP A 174 7.61 5.70 -5.36
CA ASP A 174 7.53 5.64 -6.83
C ASP A 174 7.06 4.28 -7.33
N GLU A 175 7.45 3.21 -6.65
CA GLU A 175 6.98 1.85 -6.91
C GLU A 175 6.50 1.21 -5.61
N THR A 176 5.27 0.69 -5.61
CA THR A 176 4.71 -0.14 -4.54
C THR A 176 4.21 -1.45 -5.12
N ASN A 177 4.68 -2.58 -4.60
CA ASN A 177 4.22 -3.91 -4.97
C ASN A 177 3.69 -4.63 -3.72
N VAL A 178 2.43 -5.07 -3.74
CA VAL A 178 1.83 -5.90 -2.70
C VAL A 178 1.38 -7.22 -3.31
N THR A 179 1.91 -8.35 -2.84
CA THR A 179 1.64 -9.67 -3.44
C THR A 179 1.32 -10.75 -2.40
N ASP A 180 0.46 -11.70 -2.77
CA ASP A 180 0.23 -12.93 -1.99
C ASP A 180 -0.20 -12.65 -0.53
N CYS A 181 -1.06 -11.65 -0.34
CA CYS A 181 -1.49 -11.19 0.98
C CYS A 181 -2.98 -11.46 1.25
N TRP A 182 -3.31 -11.57 2.53
CA TRP A 182 -4.69 -11.57 3.02
C TRP A 182 -5.01 -10.22 3.66
N ILE A 183 -6.15 -9.61 3.31
CA ILE A 183 -6.61 -8.35 3.91
C ILE A 183 -8.07 -8.46 4.36
N THR A 184 -8.29 -8.47 5.67
CA THR A 184 -9.61 -8.26 6.26
C THR A 184 -9.76 -6.79 6.64
N SER A 185 -10.68 -6.06 6.01
CA SER A 185 -10.89 -4.63 6.33
C SER A 185 -11.53 -4.44 7.71
N SER A 186 -11.37 -3.28 8.32
CA SER A 186 -12.01 -2.99 9.61
C SER A 186 -13.45 -2.50 9.44
N ARG A 187 -14.36 -3.01 10.29
CA ARG A 187 -15.74 -2.49 10.39
C ARG A 187 -15.79 -1.06 10.95
N LYS A 188 -14.69 -0.54 11.50
CA LYS A 188 -14.60 0.83 12.04
C LYS A 188 -14.32 1.89 10.97
N MET A 189 -13.87 1.48 9.79
CA MET A 189 -13.56 2.40 8.68
C MET A 189 -14.77 3.26 8.31
N LYS A 190 -14.58 4.57 8.17
CA LYS A 190 -15.60 5.49 7.70
C LYS A 190 -15.01 6.45 6.68
N ASN A 191 -15.61 6.51 5.50
CA ASN A 191 -15.24 7.45 4.43
C ASN A 191 -13.75 7.41 4.03
N LYS A 192 -13.14 6.23 4.02
CA LYS A 192 -11.72 6.01 3.71
C LYS A 192 -11.52 4.70 2.94
N ALA A 193 -10.40 4.59 2.24
CA ALA A 193 -10.00 3.35 1.59
C ALA A 193 -9.10 2.47 2.47
N VAL A 194 -9.12 1.15 2.23
CA VAL A 194 -8.20 0.20 2.86
C VAL A 194 -6.77 0.48 2.44
N ILE A 195 -6.56 0.88 1.19
CA ILE A 195 -5.27 1.19 0.59
C ILE A 195 -5.34 2.56 -0.08
N GLU A 196 -4.31 3.38 0.09
CA GLU A 196 -4.16 4.64 -0.63
C GLU A 196 -2.89 4.63 -1.47
N ASN A 197 -3.07 4.81 -2.78
CA ASN A 197 -1.98 5.10 -3.69
C ASN A 197 -1.79 6.61 -3.82
N ARG A 198 -0.68 7.11 -3.28
CA ARG A 198 -0.28 8.52 -3.35
C ARG A 198 1.07 8.72 -4.04
N GLY A 199 1.63 7.64 -4.59
CA GLY A 199 2.93 7.57 -5.24
C GLY A 199 2.84 7.22 -6.73
N GLY A 200 3.97 6.83 -7.33
CA GLY A 200 4.12 6.70 -8.78
C GLY A 200 3.35 5.53 -9.40
N ARG A 201 3.65 4.29 -9.02
CA ARG A 201 3.00 3.09 -9.53
C ARG A 201 2.75 2.11 -8.40
N MET A 202 1.51 1.64 -8.30
CA MET A 202 1.10 0.61 -7.36
C MET A 202 0.59 -0.63 -8.09
N VAL A 203 1.15 -1.79 -7.73
CA VAL A 203 0.73 -3.10 -8.22
C VAL A 203 0.28 -3.95 -7.04
N LEU A 204 -0.97 -4.42 -7.09
CA LEU A 204 -1.58 -5.31 -6.10
C LEU A 204 -1.92 -6.64 -6.77
N GLU A 205 -1.31 -7.74 -6.33
CA GLU A 205 -1.42 -9.03 -7.01
C GLU A 205 -1.74 -10.18 -6.04
N LYS A 206 -2.65 -11.07 -6.43
CA LYS A 206 -3.03 -12.27 -5.66
C LYS A 206 -3.42 -11.94 -4.21
N ILE A 207 -4.30 -10.96 -4.06
CA ILE A 207 -4.78 -10.52 -2.75
C ILE A 207 -6.14 -11.16 -2.47
N LEU A 208 -6.27 -11.77 -1.30
CA LEU A 208 -7.57 -12.16 -0.77
C LEU A 208 -8.13 -11.02 0.10
N GLY A 209 -9.02 -10.22 -0.47
CA GLY A 209 -9.76 -9.19 0.26
C GLY A 209 -11.03 -9.76 0.89
N VAL A 210 -11.19 -9.54 2.20
CA VAL A 210 -12.40 -9.85 2.99
C VAL A 210 -12.94 -8.55 3.59
N PRO A 211 -14.02 -7.98 3.05
CA PRO A 211 -14.57 -6.75 3.58
C PRO A 211 -15.41 -6.98 4.85
N ARG A 212 -15.27 -6.07 5.81
CA ARG A 212 -16.22 -5.89 6.91
C ARG A 212 -17.11 -4.68 6.63
N VAL A 213 -18.15 -4.89 5.83
CA VAL A 213 -19.07 -3.83 5.41
C VAL A 213 -19.83 -3.24 6.59
N ASN A 214 -19.93 -1.91 6.66
CA ASN A 214 -20.64 -1.18 7.70
C ASN A 214 -21.63 -0.12 7.18
N GLY A 215 -21.84 -0.05 5.86
CA GLY A 215 -22.76 0.90 5.21
C GLY A 215 -22.23 2.34 5.06
N THR A 216 -21.03 2.65 5.55
CA THR A 216 -20.37 3.93 5.26
C THR A 216 -19.62 3.88 3.92
N ASP A 217 -18.99 4.99 3.53
CA ASP A 217 -18.20 5.03 2.29
C ASP A 217 -16.84 4.30 2.44
N GLN A 218 -16.89 2.99 2.67
CA GLN A 218 -15.72 2.13 2.62
C GLN A 218 -15.34 1.84 1.17
N ARG A 219 -14.05 1.86 0.91
CA ARG A 219 -13.45 1.66 -0.43
C ARG A 219 -12.25 0.75 -0.28
N TRP A 220 -11.92 -0.04 -1.29
CA TRP A 220 -10.70 -0.85 -1.22
C TRP A 220 -9.48 0.02 -1.47
N ILE A 221 -9.48 0.79 -2.57
CA ILE A 221 -8.33 1.55 -3.02
C ILE A 221 -8.76 2.96 -3.42
N ASP A 222 -8.13 3.98 -2.81
CA ASP A 222 -8.19 5.36 -3.27
C ASP A 222 -6.90 5.68 -4.05
N VAL A 223 -7.03 6.20 -5.27
CA VAL A 223 -5.90 6.58 -6.13
C VAL A 223 -5.82 8.09 -6.22
N TYR A 224 -4.77 8.67 -5.63
CA TYR A 224 -4.52 10.12 -5.60
C TYR A 224 -3.38 10.55 -6.53
N PHE A 225 -2.51 9.63 -6.92
CA PHE A 225 -1.45 9.90 -7.88
C PHE A 225 -1.06 8.61 -8.63
N GLY A 226 -0.45 8.77 -9.79
CA GLY A 226 0.22 7.68 -10.47
C GLY A 226 -0.70 6.61 -11.08
N ASN A 227 -0.16 5.40 -11.20
CA ASN A 227 -0.80 4.25 -11.83
C ASN A 227 -1.23 3.20 -10.80
N LEU A 228 -2.35 2.53 -11.06
CA LEU A 228 -2.81 1.37 -10.30
C LEU A 228 -2.96 0.16 -11.21
N THR A 229 -2.43 -0.98 -10.78
CA THR A 229 -2.72 -2.28 -11.40
C THR A 229 -3.12 -3.28 -10.32
N CYS A 230 -4.30 -3.88 -10.46
CA CYS A 230 -4.73 -5.01 -9.63
C CYS A 230 -4.82 -6.27 -10.48
N ARG A 231 -4.17 -7.36 -10.05
CA ARG A 231 -4.20 -8.67 -10.73
C ARG A 231 -4.65 -9.76 -9.77
N ASN A 232 -5.61 -10.58 -10.19
CA ASN A 232 -6.08 -11.71 -9.38
C ASN A 232 -6.47 -11.29 -7.94
N PHE A 233 -7.05 -10.09 -7.81
CA PHE A 233 -7.51 -9.57 -6.53
C PHE A 233 -8.95 -10.05 -6.31
N ARG A 234 -9.20 -10.69 -5.16
CA ARG A 234 -10.57 -10.95 -4.69
C ARG A 234 -11.07 -9.75 -3.89
N PHE A 235 -11.82 -8.86 -4.51
CA PHE A 235 -12.57 -7.83 -3.81
C PHE A 235 -13.83 -8.48 -3.24
N GLY A 236 -13.72 -9.05 -2.03
CA GLY A 236 -14.69 -9.98 -1.45
C GLY A 236 -16.13 -9.49 -1.35
N GLY A 237 -17.06 -10.43 -1.28
CA GLY A 237 -18.51 -10.19 -1.28
C GLY A 237 -19.18 -10.27 0.09
N GLU A 238 -18.40 -10.44 1.17
CA GLU A 238 -18.90 -10.44 2.53
C GLU A 238 -19.66 -9.13 2.82
N GLY A 239 -20.93 -9.23 3.25
CA GLY A 239 -21.80 -8.06 3.40
C GLY A 239 -22.11 -7.30 2.10
N GLY A 240 -21.95 -7.95 0.93
CA GLY A 240 -22.13 -7.37 -0.40
C GLY A 240 -20.86 -6.72 -0.98
N GLY A 241 -19.78 -6.62 -0.20
CA GLY A 241 -18.54 -5.93 -0.61
C GLY A 241 -18.70 -4.41 -0.77
N PHE A 242 -17.62 -3.74 -1.16
CA PHE A 242 -17.63 -2.29 -1.45
C PHE A 242 -16.67 -1.97 -2.61
N THR A 243 -16.80 -0.77 -3.18
CA THR A 243 -16.11 -0.37 -4.41
C THR A 243 -14.59 -0.65 -4.37
N PRO A 244 -14.07 -1.42 -5.36
CA PRO A 244 -12.65 -1.70 -5.52
C PRO A 244 -11.78 -0.44 -5.63
N VAL A 245 -12.10 0.46 -6.56
CA VAL A 245 -11.25 1.62 -6.86
C VAL A 245 -12.08 2.89 -6.89
N VAL A 246 -11.63 3.90 -6.16
CA VAL A 246 -12.05 5.28 -6.37
C VAL A 246 -10.85 6.11 -6.83
N ASN A 247 -10.99 6.72 -8.00
CA ASN A 247 -9.95 7.46 -8.65
C ASN A 247 -10.17 8.96 -8.52
N PHE A 248 -9.13 9.64 -8.04
CA PHE A 248 -9.04 11.10 -7.95
C PHE A 248 -8.01 11.67 -8.93
N VAL A 249 -7.34 10.83 -9.73
CA VAL A 249 -6.32 11.26 -10.68
C VAL A 249 -6.95 11.66 -12.01
N LYS A 250 -6.74 12.91 -12.40
CA LYS A 250 -7.16 13.43 -13.71
C LYS A 250 -6.23 13.03 -14.83
N TYR A 251 -6.68 13.24 -16.05
CA TYR A 251 -5.88 13.18 -17.26
C TYR A 251 -4.66 14.12 -17.14
N ILE A 252 -3.48 13.61 -17.47
CA ILE A 252 -2.22 14.37 -17.49
C ILE A 252 -1.68 14.40 -18.93
N PRO A 253 -1.68 15.57 -19.60
CA PRO A 253 -1.16 15.71 -20.96
C PRO A 253 0.38 15.67 -20.97
N GLU A 254 0.94 15.49 -22.16
CA GLU A 254 2.35 15.86 -22.40
C GLU A 254 2.57 17.38 -22.31
N PRO A 255 3.77 17.84 -21.90
CA PRO A 255 4.93 17.02 -21.51
C PRO A 255 4.87 16.51 -20.05
N ALA A 256 3.89 16.95 -19.25
CA ALA A 256 3.84 16.70 -17.81
C ALA A 256 3.79 15.21 -17.42
N SER A 257 3.23 14.35 -18.27
CA SER A 257 3.18 12.90 -18.04
C SER A 257 4.28 12.09 -18.73
N PHE A 258 5.20 12.74 -19.46
CA PHE A 258 6.24 12.08 -20.25
C PHE A 258 5.69 11.00 -21.21
N GLY A 259 4.45 11.18 -21.69
CA GLY A 259 3.77 10.24 -22.59
C GLY A 259 3.20 8.99 -21.91
N LEU A 260 3.40 8.78 -20.60
CA LEU A 260 2.94 7.59 -19.89
C LEU A 260 1.50 7.72 -19.39
N GLY A 261 1.18 8.85 -18.76
CA GLY A 261 -0.13 9.12 -18.16
C GLY A 261 -0.51 8.18 -17.00
N PRO A 262 -1.36 8.61 -16.06
CA PRO A 262 -1.94 7.73 -15.05
C PRO A 262 -2.95 6.76 -15.66
N SER A 263 -2.98 5.53 -15.17
CA SER A 263 -3.91 4.50 -15.61
C SER A 263 -4.36 3.59 -14.48
N ILE A 264 -5.54 3.01 -14.65
CA ILE A 264 -6.12 1.99 -13.77
C ILE A 264 -6.28 0.71 -14.57
N VAL A 265 -5.71 -0.38 -14.06
CA VAL A 265 -5.85 -1.71 -14.65
C VAL A 265 -6.41 -2.67 -13.62
N LEU A 266 -7.54 -3.32 -13.95
CA LEU A 266 -8.08 -4.45 -13.20
C LEU A 266 -8.06 -5.69 -14.09
N GLU A 267 -7.37 -6.74 -13.65
CA GLU A 267 -7.14 -7.95 -14.45
C GLU A 267 -7.39 -9.21 -13.62
N GLY A 268 -8.21 -10.13 -14.13
CA GLY A 268 -8.49 -11.40 -13.44
C GLY A 268 -9.14 -11.24 -12.06
N CYS A 269 -9.74 -10.09 -11.77
CA CYS A 269 -10.25 -9.78 -10.44
C CYS A 269 -11.68 -10.33 -10.24
N GLN A 270 -11.99 -10.73 -9.00
CA GLN A 270 -13.36 -11.01 -8.57
C GLN A 270 -13.91 -9.77 -7.87
N ILE A 271 -15.03 -9.23 -8.34
CA ILE A 271 -15.53 -7.92 -7.93
C ILE A 271 -16.94 -8.01 -7.33
N TYR A 272 -16.99 -7.83 -6.01
CA TYR A 272 -18.21 -7.63 -5.25
C TYR A 272 -18.24 -6.23 -4.63
N ALA A 273 -19.25 -5.43 -4.98
CA ALA A 273 -19.37 -4.04 -4.54
C ALA A 273 -20.83 -3.58 -4.40
N GLY A 274 -21.73 -4.49 -4.05
CA GLY A 274 -23.16 -4.20 -3.85
C GLY A 274 -23.50 -3.75 -2.43
N GLY A 275 -22.61 -3.92 -1.46
CA GLY A 275 -22.86 -3.69 -0.02
C GLY A 275 -22.79 -2.24 0.45
N ASN A 276 -22.26 -1.32 -0.36
CA ASN A 276 -22.21 0.11 -0.08
C ASN A 276 -23.15 0.87 -1.04
N SER A 277 -24.05 1.69 -0.50
CA SER A 277 -25.04 2.43 -1.30
C SER A 277 -24.47 3.64 -2.04
N LYS A 278 -23.34 4.20 -1.61
CA LYS A 278 -22.74 5.40 -2.22
C LYS A 278 -22.10 5.14 -3.57
N ARG A 279 -21.46 3.98 -3.72
CA ARG A 279 -20.74 3.59 -4.95
C ARG A 279 -20.96 2.11 -5.19
N ARG A 280 -21.61 1.78 -6.30
CA ARG A 280 -21.91 0.40 -6.72
C ARG A 280 -21.32 0.14 -8.08
N CYS A 281 -20.00 0.17 -8.14
CA CYS A 281 -19.24 -0.03 -9.36
C CYS A 281 -17.85 -0.58 -9.02
N ALA A 282 -17.15 -1.11 -10.03
CA ALA A 282 -15.78 -1.55 -9.90
C ALA A 282 -14.80 -0.38 -9.80
N VAL A 283 -14.91 0.61 -10.69
CA VAL A 283 -14.11 1.84 -10.68
C VAL A 283 -15.03 3.05 -10.62
N SER A 284 -14.94 3.84 -9.57
CA SER A 284 -15.62 5.14 -9.48
C SER A 284 -14.61 6.25 -9.75
N CYS A 285 -14.92 7.15 -10.67
CA CYS A 285 -14.07 8.29 -11.01
C CYS A 285 -14.65 9.58 -10.43
N GLU A 286 -13.90 10.23 -9.53
CA GLU A 286 -14.07 11.66 -9.25
C GLU A 286 -13.33 12.52 -10.28
N GLU A 287 -12.27 11.95 -10.86
CA GLU A 287 -11.56 12.46 -12.04
C GLU A 287 -11.29 11.27 -12.99
N ILE A 288 -11.08 11.53 -14.28
CA ILE A 288 -10.80 10.47 -15.27
C ILE A 288 -9.31 10.48 -15.62
N PRO A 289 -8.58 9.35 -15.44
CA PRO A 289 -7.16 9.26 -15.77
C PRO A 289 -6.98 9.07 -17.29
N ASN A 290 -5.73 8.95 -17.75
CA ASN A 290 -5.43 8.70 -19.16
C ASN A 290 -5.98 7.35 -19.64
N GLY A 291 -6.09 6.35 -18.75
CA GLY A 291 -6.69 5.08 -19.15
C GLY A 291 -7.33 4.29 -18.02
N ILE A 292 -8.35 3.53 -18.41
CA ILE A 292 -9.01 2.53 -17.56
C ILE A 292 -9.15 1.26 -18.39
N THR A 293 -8.49 0.20 -17.94
CA THR A 293 -8.57 -1.13 -18.54
C THR A 293 -9.13 -2.11 -17.53
N MET A 294 -10.12 -2.87 -17.94
CA MET A 294 -10.63 -3.99 -17.16
C MET A 294 -10.76 -5.21 -18.04
N ARG A 295 -10.05 -6.28 -17.68
CA ARG A 295 -10.06 -7.51 -18.47
C ARG A 295 -10.14 -8.77 -17.64
N GLU A 296 -10.86 -9.75 -18.16
CA GLU A 296 -10.94 -11.10 -17.58
C GLU A 296 -11.46 -11.10 -16.13
N CYS A 297 -12.18 -10.04 -15.74
CA CYS A 297 -12.76 -9.90 -14.41
C CYS A 297 -14.15 -10.55 -14.33
N ALA A 298 -14.55 -10.94 -13.12
CA ALA A 298 -15.92 -11.31 -12.78
C ALA A 298 -16.57 -10.16 -12.01
N LEU A 299 -17.69 -9.62 -12.51
CA LEU A 299 -18.36 -8.45 -11.93
C LEU A 299 -19.78 -8.78 -11.47
N SER A 300 -20.14 -8.24 -10.31
CA SER A 300 -21.54 -8.17 -9.81
C SER A 300 -22.15 -6.77 -9.91
N VAL A 301 -21.40 -5.80 -10.46
CA VAL A 301 -21.74 -4.37 -10.52
C VAL A 301 -21.24 -3.74 -11.82
N PRO A 302 -21.75 -2.56 -12.22
CA PRO A 302 -21.19 -1.78 -13.33
C PRO A 302 -19.67 -1.59 -13.27
N ALA A 303 -19.03 -1.61 -14.42
CA ALA A 303 -17.57 -1.51 -14.52
C ALA A 303 -17.05 -0.12 -14.10
N VAL A 304 -17.64 0.95 -14.64
CA VAL A 304 -17.20 2.33 -14.41
C VAL A 304 -18.39 3.21 -14.06
N HIS A 305 -18.22 4.04 -13.03
CA HIS A 305 -19.11 5.13 -12.67
C HIS A 305 -18.33 6.45 -12.69
N LEU A 306 -18.94 7.52 -13.18
CA LEU A 306 -18.36 8.86 -13.20
C LEU A 306 -19.14 9.76 -12.25
N SER A 307 -18.44 10.62 -11.51
CA SER A 307 -19.04 11.68 -10.71
C SER A 307 -19.91 12.59 -11.60
N ASP A 308 -21.06 13.03 -11.08
CA ASP A 308 -22.01 13.91 -11.82
C ASP A 308 -21.40 15.27 -12.21
N ARG A 309 -20.23 15.61 -11.65
CA ARG A 309 -19.48 16.82 -11.95
C ARG A 309 -18.66 16.73 -13.25
N ILE A 310 -18.53 15.53 -13.80
CA ILE A 310 -17.72 15.28 -14.99
C ILE A 310 -18.60 15.46 -16.24
N ASP A 311 -18.31 16.51 -17.01
CA ASP A 311 -18.89 16.70 -18.33
C ASP A 311 -18.01 16.09 -19.43
N LEU A 312 -18.36 14.90 -19.89
CA LEU A 312 -17.63 14.21 -20.96
C LEU A 312 -17.65 14.93 -22.32
N GLN A 313 -18.50 15.95 -22.52
CA GLN A 313 -18.48 16.75 -23.75
C GLN A 313 -17.24 17.66 -23.80
N THR A 314 -16.77 18.10 -22.64
CA THR A 314 -15.70 19.11 -22.54
C THR A 314 -14.43 18.58 -21.87
N TYR A 315 -14.52 17.50 -21.08
CA TYR A 315 -13.43 17.01 -20.24
C TYR A 315 -12.11 16.72 -20.99
N PHE A 316 -12.20 16.20 -22.21
CA PHE A 316 -11.02 15.81 -23.01
C PHE A 316 -10.69 16.79 -24.15
N LEU A 317 -11.27 17.99 -24.14
CA LEU A 317 -10.85 19.04 -25.08
C LEU A 317 -9.37 19.39 -24.84
N GLY A 318 -8.58 19.40 -25.90
CA GLY A 318 -7.13 19.58 -25.88
C GLY A 318 -6.32 18.31 -25.62
N ALA A 319 -6.97 17.18 -25.30
CA ALA A 319 -6.27 15.91 -25.12
C ALA A 319 -5.77 15.32 -26.46
N ARG A 320 -4.66 14.59 -26.41
CA ARG A 320 -4.19 13.78 -27.53
C ARG A 320 -4.87 12.43 -27.48
N SER A 321 -5.54 12.01 -28.56
CA SER A 321 -6.27 10.74 -28.61
C SER A 321 -5.38 9.51 -28.34
N SER A 322 -4.11 9.56 -28.75
CA SER A 322 -3.12 8.50 -28.49
C SER A 322 -2.81 8.29 -27.01
N MET A 323 -3.12 9.27 -26.15
CA MET A 323 -2.92 9.21 -24.70
C MET A 323 -4.16 8.74 -23.94
N LEU A 324 -5.26 8.43 -24.64
CA LEU A 324 -6.52 7.99 -24.03
C LEU A 324 -6.75 6.51 -24.30
N HIS A 325 -6.94 5.71 -23.25
CA HIS A 325 -7.14 4.27 -23.38
C HIS A 325 -8.19 3.72 -22.41
N PHE A 326 -9.42 3.52 -22.90
CA PHE A 326 -10.53 2.99 -22.11
C PHE A 326 -11.06 1.70 -22.73
N ARG A 327 -10.90 0.56 -22.05
CA ARG A 327 -11.21 -0.76 -22.61
C ARG A 327 -11.80 -1.71 -21.55
N LEU A 328 -12.92 -2.36 -21.89
CA LEU A 328 -13.43 -3.54 -21.21
C LEU A 328 -13.25 -4.74 -22.14
N ARG A 329 -12.70 -5.86 -21.64
CA ARG A 329 -12.41 -7.04 -22.47
C ARG A 329 -12.64 -8.34 -21.73
N GLN A 330 -13.43 -9.25 -22.29
CA GLN A 330 -13.58 -10.63 -21.78
C GLN A 330 -13.99 -10.68 -20.29
N ASN A 331 -14.73 -9.68 -19.82
CA ASN A 331 -15.30 -9.68 -18.48
C ASN A 331 -16.58 -10.53 -18.45
N ARG A 332 -16.90 -11.11 -17.29
CA ARG A 332 -18.09 -11.95 -17.08
C ARG A 332 -18.97 -11.36 -15.99
N SER A 333 -20.27 -11.35 -16.22
CA SER A 333 -21.29 -10.86 -15.29
C SER A 333 -22.66 -11.42 -15.65
N ASP A 334 -23.62 -11.30 -14.74
CA ASP A 334 -25.04 -11.65 -14.96
C ASP A 334 -25.75 -10.71 -15.94
N ARG A 335 -25.19 -9.51 -16.13
CA ARG A 335 -25.67 -8.46 -17.04
C ARG A 335 -24.54 -7.97 -17.91
N GLN A 336 -24.86 -7.38 -19.05
CA GLN A 336 -23.87 -6.67 -19.84
C GLN A 336 -23.54 -5.31 -19.19
N TYR A 337 -22.26 -5.08 -18.88
CA TYR A 337 -21.77 -3.81 -18.37
C TYR A 337 -20.79 -3.20 -19.37
N ASP A 338 -21.14 -2.03 -19.88
CA ASP A 338 -20.31 -1.25 -20.81
C ASP A 338 -19.75 0.01 -20.17
N LEU A 339 -18.72 0.60 -20.79
CA LEU A 339 -18.26 1.94 -20.42
C LEU A 339 -19.32 2.98 -20.77
N PRO A 340 -19.36 4.14 -20.08
CA PRO A 340 -20.11 5.30 -20.56
C PRO A 340 -19.77 5.60 -22.03
N ARG A 341 -20.78 5.81 -22.87
CA ARG A 341 -20.62 5.94 -24.34
C ARG A 341 -19.54 6.94 -24.75
N ARG A 342 -19.51 8.11 -24.10
CA ARG A 342 -18.53 9.18 -24.37
C ARG A 342 -17.12 8.90 -23.83
N LEU A 343 -16.94 7.86 -23.02
CA LEU A 343 -15.64 7.35 -22.62
C LEU A 343 -15.09 6.33 -23.64
N GLN A 344 -15.97 5.61 -24.34
CA GLN A 344 -15.60 4.73 -25.46
C GLN A 344 -15.12 5.52 -26.68
N GLN A 345 -15.71 6.71 -26.88
CA GLN A 345 -15.37 7.65 -27.95
C GLN A 345 -15.19 9.06 -27.37
N PRO A 346 -14.02 9.33 -26.73
CA PRO A 346 -13.75 10.64 -26.14
C PRO A 346 -13.80 11.75 -27.19
N ILE A 347 -14.44 12.86 -26.85
CA ILE A 347 -14.37 14.07 -27.68
C ILE A 347 -13.03 14.74 -27.44
N VAL A 348 -12.18 14.67 -28.45
CA VAL A 348 -10.87 15.33 -28.48
C VAL A 348 -10.91 16.44 -29.53
N GLY A 349 -10.16 17.51 -29.30
CA GLY A 349 -10.15 18.67 -30.21
C GLY A 349 -9.93 19.98 -29.47
N LYS A 350 -9.86 21.10 -30.20
CA LYS A 350 -9.80 22.42 -29.56
C LYS A 350 -11.20 22.78 -29.01
N PRO A 351 -11.30 23.45 -27.85
CA PRO A 351 -12.56 24.06 -27.45
C PRO A 351 -13.06 24.95 -28.57
N THR A 352 -14.31 24.77 -28.99
CA THR A 352 -14.99 25.72 -29.88
C THR A 352 -15.10 27.04 -29.11
N LYS A 353 -14.54 28.11 -29.68
CA LYS A 353 -14.61 29.46 -29.12
C LYS A 353 -16.04 29.95 -29.02
#